data_AF-A0A3D9HT09-F1
#
_entry.id   AF-A0A3D9HT09-F1
#
_cell.length_a   1.000
_cell.length_b   1.000
_cell.length_c   1.000
_cell.angle_alpha   90.00
_cell.angle_beta   90.00
_cell.angle_gamma   90.00
#
_symmetry.space_group_name_H-M   'P 1'
#
loop_
_entity.id
_entity.type
_entity.pdbx_description
1 polymer ?
#
loop_
_entity_poly.entity_id
_entity_poly.type
_entity_poly.pdbx_seq_one_letter_code
_entity_poly.pdbx_strand_id
1 'polypeptide(L)'
;MRKWLLLLATLLLIGVFYNRFTAAVDMKGSIQPENRYPTETPTPENDPPENELTIEVEADQVNKGNLLLVNEILAVPPNDAEAEAVNLYKHKELRNGFGLLDNKVRLSPDMTKKFSSMIKDAAEVGIDHFLISSGYRNDEEQKALYDQLGSDVAAFPGHSEHSLGLALDIGSTIAQMKDAPEGKWLKENSWKYGFIVRYPEDKTEVTDVMNEPWHFRYVGLPHSAVMQENHLAFEEYLEYLKERKSITAIVGKSTYVVYYFPVSSNTTLHVPTIGSYEVSGNNTDGVIVTVLKS
;
A
#
# COMPACT_ATOMS: atom_id res chain seq x y z
N MET A 1 -13.36 48.15 40.19
CA MET A 1 -13.83 46.88 40.76
C MET A 1 -12.87 45.78 40.32
N ARG A 2 -12.21 45.16 41.31
CA ARG A 2 -11.38 43.92 41.31
C ARG A 2 -10.37 43.69 40.18
N LYS A 3 -9.11 43.94 40.54
CA LYS A 3 -7.86 43.47 39.93
C LYS A 3 -7.58 42.00 40.31
N TRP A 4 -6.89 41.28 39.42
CA TRP A 4 -5.80 40.30 39.66
C TRP A 4 -6.06 39.12 40.62
N LEU A 5 -5.77 37.89 40.17
CA LEU A 5 -5.01 36.82 40.86
C LEU A 5 -5.20 35.44 40.20
N LEU A 6 -4.06 34.81 39.83
CA LEU A 6 -3.76 33.36 39.89
C LEU A 6 -4.46 32.45 38.83
N LEU A 7 -3.82 31.71 37.90
CA LEU A 7 -2.57 30.92 37.91
C LEU A 7 -2.31 30.20 39.24
N LEU A 8 -2.46 28.87 39.21
CA LEU A 8 -2.30 27.87 40.27
C LEU A 8 -3.53 27.61 41.15
N ALA A 9 -4.22 26.49 40.88
CA ALA A 9 -4.46 25.40 41.84
C ALA A 9 -5.73 24.59 41.49
N THR A 10 -5.54 23.46 40.78
CA THR A 10 -6.27 22.18 40.92
C THR A 10 -5.58 21.17 39.97
N LEU A 11 -4.28 20.91 40.06
CA LEU A 11 -3.67 19.92 40.97
C LEU A 11 -4.47 19.63 42.24
N LEU A 12 -5.46 18.76 42.12
CA LEU A 12 -5.98 17.96 43.24
C LEU A 12 -6.70 16.71 42.73
N LEU A 13 -6.01 15.93 41.87
CA LEU A 13 -6.27 14.50 41.64
C LEU A 13 -4.94 13.77 41.35
N ILE A 14 -3.95 13.99 42.21
CA ILE A 14 -2.95 12.97 42.55
C ILE A 14 -2.88 13.00 44.07
N GLY A 15 -3.43 11.97 44.72
CA GLY A 15 -3.54 12.01 46.17
C GLY A 15 -3.93 10.71 46.86
N VAL A 16 -3.96 9.56 46.19
CA VAL A 16 -3.83 8.25 46.86
C VAL A 16 -3.31 7.25 45.82
N PHE A 17 -2.00 7.16 45.62
CA PHE A 17 -1.29 5.89 45.38
C PHE A 17 0.23 6.15 45.29
N TYR A 18 0.80 6.65 46.39
CA TYR A 18 2.22 6.46 46.69
C TYR A 18 2.34 6.23 48.20
N ASN A 19 2.25 4.98 48.62
CA ASN A 19 3.20 4.43 49.58
C ASN A 19 3.04 2.92 49.72
N ARG A 20 4.18 2.24 49.92
CA ARG A 20 4.45 0.79 50.05
C ARG A 20 4.86 0.17 48.71
N PHE A 21 6.13 -0.10 48.42
CA PHE A 21 7.23 -0.54 49.28
C PHE A 21 8.57 -0.14 48.62
N THR A 22 9.45 0.52 49.37
CA THR A 22 10.89 0.42 49.15
C THR A 22 11.45 -0.43 50.29
N ALA A 23 12.14 -1.50 49.93
CA ALA A 23 13.13 -2.13 50.80
C ALA A 23 14.28 -2.59 49.91
N ALA A 24 15.39 -1.90 50.05
CA ALA A 24 16.67 -2.23 49.46
C ALA A 24 17.20 -3.55 50.05
N VAL A 25 17.88 -4.35 49.22
CA VAL A 25 18.98 -5.19 49.68
C VAL A 25 20.13 -5.02 48.69
N ASP A 26 21.20 -4.49 49.23
CA ASP A 26 22.53 -4.36 48.66
C ASP A 26 23.28 -5.68 48.90
N MET A 27 23.90 -6.27 47.88
CA MET A 27 24.96 -7.27 48.06
C MET A 27 25.95 -7.24 46.89
N LYS A 28 27.14 -6.74 47.19
CA LYS A 28 28.40 -6.96 46.46
C LYS A 28 28.66 -8.44 46.22
N GLY A 29 29.05 -8.77 44.99
CA GLY A 29 29.62 -10.05 44.62
C GLY A 29 30.27 -9.99 43.24
N SER A 30 31.58 -9.74 43.21
CA SER A 30 32.45 -9.89 42.04
C SER A 30 32.48 -11.33 41.53
N ILE A 31 32.40 -11.54 40.21
CA ILE A 31 33.11 -12.58 39.42
C ILE A 31 32.94 -12.20 37.93
N GLN A 32 34.05 -12.01 37.21
CA GLN A 32 34.09 -11.99 35.75
C GLN A 32 33.93 -13.41 35.19
N PRO A 33 33.36 -13.55 33.98
CA PRO A 33 33.83 -14.55 33.05
C PRO A 33 34.43 -13.88 31.81
N GLU A 34 35.73 -14.11 31.65
CA GLU A 34 36.49 -14.01 30.42
C GLU A 34 35.85 -14.98 29.40
N ASN A 35 35.31 -14.47 28.29
CA ASN A 35 35.00 -15.28 27.13
C ASN A 35 35.68 -14.69 25.89
N ARG A 36 36.68 -15.44 25.43
CA ARG A 36 37.47 -15.22 24.22
C ARG A 36 36.57 -15.42 23.01
N TYR A 37 36.43 -14.40 22.19
CA TYR A 37 35.94 -14.56 20.82
C TYR A 37 37.11 -15.07 19.96
N PRO A 38 36.96 -16.17 19.19
CA PRO A 38 37.92 -16.51 18.16
C PRO A 38 37.82 -15.48 17.05
N THR A 39 38.95 -14.83 16.75
CA THR A 39 39.13 -14.00 15.57
C THR A 39 39.30 -14.91 14.36
N GLU A 40 38.24 -15.12 13.58
CA GLU A 40 38.37 -15.62 12.21
C GLU A 40 38.10 -14.47 11.24
N THR A 41 39.15 -14.08 10.53
CA THR A 41 39.10 -13.24 9.33
C THR A 41 38.24 -13.92 8.25
N PRO A 42 37.29 -13.22 7.61
CA PRO A 42 36.58 -13.79 6.47
C PRO A 42 37.48 -13.74 5.22
N THR A 43 37.72 -14.92 4.65
CA THR A 43 38.20 -15.11 3.27
C THR A 43 37.12 -14.70 2.26
N PRO A 44 37.47 -14.04 1.13
CA PRO A 44 36.51 -13.61 0.13
C PRO A 44 36.32 -14.69 -0.94
N GLU A 45 35.35 -15.56 -0.74
CA GLU A 45 34.79 -16.42 -1.79
C GLU A 45 33.55 -17.05 -1.20
N ASN A 46 32.35 -16.71 -1.68
CA ASN A 46 31.15 -17.51 -1.49
C ASN A 46 30.11 -17.07 -2.53
N ASP A 47 29.82 -17.97 -3.48
CA ASP A 47 28.52 -18.00 -4.13
C ASP A 47 27.41 -17.93 -3.05
N PRO A 48 26.23 -17.34 -3.36
CA PRO A 48 25.13 -17.29 -2.41
C PRO A 48 24.79 -18.70 -1.90
N PRO A 49 24.43 -18.87 -0.61
CA PRO A 49 23.97 -20.16 -0.11
C PRO A 49 22.82 -20.70 -0.98
N GLU A 50 22.75 -22.02 -1.22
CA GLU A 50 21.86 -22.70 -2.18
C GLU A 50 20.34 -22.42 -2.04
N ASN A 51 19.90 -21.61 -1.06
CA ASN A 51 18.50 -21.28 -0.78
C ASN A 51 18.21 -19.77 -0.75
N GLU A 52 18.99 -18.97 -1.46
CA GLU A 52 18.90 -17.50 -1.46
C GLU A 52 18.71 -16.94 -2.88
N LEU A 53 17.97 -15.83 -3.00
CA LEU A 53 17.91 -15.02 -4.22
C LEU A 53 18.85 -13.82 -4.09
N THR A 54 19.65 -13.60 -5.14
CA THR A 54 20.46 -12.41 -5.33
C THR A 54 19.78 -11.51 -6.36
N ILE A 55 19.40 -10.29 -5.95
CA ILE A 55 18.65 -9.36 -6.80
C ILE A 55 19.44 -8.07 -6.94
N GLU A 56 19.88 -7.75 -8.14
CA GLU A 56 20.45 -6.43 -8.45
C GLU A 56 19.34 -5.38 -8.50
N VAL A 57 19.51 -4.31 -7.73
CA VAL A 57 18.56 -3.22 -7.61
C VAL A 57 19.26 -1.90 -7.89
N GLU A 58 18.81 -1.23 -8.94
CA GLU A 58 19.21 0.14 -9.27
C GLU A 58 18.53 1.14 -8.32
N ALA A 59 19.18 2.29 -8.09
CA ALA A 59 18.65 3.32 -7.18
C ALA A 59 17.24 3.80 -7.55
N ASP A 60 16.91 3.83 -8.84
CA ASP A 60 15.62 4.31 -9.34
C ASP A 60 14.46 3.29 -9.18
N GLN A 61 14.76 2.06 -8.75
CA GLN A 61 13.75 1.04 -8.47
C GLN A 61 12.81 1.45 -7.31
N VAL A 62 13.27 2.33 -6.41
CA VAL A 62 12.45 2.93 -5.34
C VAL A 62 11.23 3.67 -5.90
N ASN A 63 11.26 4.06 -7.17
CA ASN A 63 10.19 4.80 -7.85
C ASN A 63 9.43 3.97 -8.91
N LYS A 64 9.59 2.64 -8.93
CA LYS A 64 8.92 1.73 -9.88
C LYS A 64 8.17 0.61 -9.17
N GLY A 65 7.05 0.17 -9.73
CA GLY A 65 6.29 -1.01 -9.27
C GLY A 65 4.91 -0.69 -8.71
N ASN A 66 4.27 -1.68 -8.10
CA ASN A 66 2.85 -1.63 -7.72
C ASN A 66 2.59 -0.95 -6.36
N LEU A 67 3.62 -0.82 -5.52
CA LEU A 67 3.54 -0.33 -4.14
C LEU A 67 4.03 1.11 -3.97
N LEU A 68 3.97 1.91 -5.03
CA LEU A 68 4.31 3.33 -4.98
C LEU A 68 3.26 4.12 -4.20
N LEU A 69 3.65 4.72 -3.07
CA LEU A 69 2.80 5.65 -2.34
C LEU A 69 2.77 6.99 -3.06
N VAL A 70 1.57 7.41 -3.46
CA VAL A 70 1.29 8.73 -4.01
C VAL A 70 0.14 9.32 -3.19
N ASN A 71 0.31 10.57 -2.77
CA ASN A 71 -0.65 11.35 -1.99
C ASN A 71 -0.30 12.85 -2.11
N GLU A 72 -0.94 13.71 -1.32
CA GLU A 72 -0.70 15.17 -1.29
C GLU A 72 0.76 15.57 -1.06
N ILE A 73 1.57 14.71 -0.43
CA ILE A 73 2.99 14.97 -0.13
C ILE A 73 3.91 14.33 -1.18
N LEU A 74 3.62 13.10 -1.57
CA LEU A 74 4.46 12.28 -2.44
C LEU A 74 3.92 12.30 -3.87
N ALA A 75 4.65 12.98 -4.75
CA ALA A 75 4.32 13.08 -6.16
C ALA A 75 4.49 11.73 -6.89
N VAL A 76 3.80 11.62 -8.02
CA VAL A 76 3.91 10.54 -8.99
C VAL A 76 5.33 10.57 -9.58
N PRO A 77 6.12 9.48 -9.46
CA PRO A 77 7.41 9.43 -10.11
C PRO A 77 7.28 9.27 -11.63
N PRO A 78 8.36 9.56 -12.40
CA PRO A 78 8.41 9.25 -13.82
C PRO A 78 8.04 7.78 -14.09
N ASN A 79 7.13 7.56 -15.03
CA ASN A 79 6.60 6.24 -15.34
C ASN A 79 6.09 6.15 -16.79
N ASP A 80 5.81 4.93 -17.25
CA ASP A 80 5.36 4.63 -18.61
C ASP A 80 3.84 4.42 -18.72
N ALA A 81 3.06 4.75 -17.67
CA ALA A 81 1.63 4.42 -17.61
C ALA A 81 0.83 5.05 -18.78
N GLU A 82 1.23 6.23 -19.27
CA GLU A 82 0.60 6.84 -20.44
C GLU A 82 0.75 5.98 -21.70
N ALA A 83 1.96 5.43 -21.91
CA ALA A 83 2.26 4.62 -23.07
C ALA A 83 1.54 3.26 -23.02
N GLU A 84 1.30 2.74 -21.82
CA GLU A 84 0.58 1.48 -21.60
C GLU A 84 -0.94 1.63 -21.62
N ALA A 85 -1.46 2.83 -21.36
CA ALA A 85 -2.89 3.07 -21.22
C ALA A 85 -3.61 3.10 -22.58
N VAL A 86 -4.47 2.11 -22.82
CA VAL A 86 -5.26 2.02 -24.06
C VAL A 86 -6.69 2.50 -23.84
N ASN A 87 -7.28 3.10 -24.87
CA ASN A 87 -8.67 3.55 -24.82
C ASN A 87 -9.64 2.36 -24.89
N LEU A 88 -10.36 2.08 -23.80
CA LEU A 88 -11.21 0.90 -23.68
C LEU A 88 -12.47 0.97 -24.58
N TYR A 89 -12.91 2.17 -24.98
CA TYR A 89 -14.02 2.30 -25.92
C TYR A 89 -13.66 1.78 -27.31
N LYS A 90 -12.41 1.98 -27.73
CA LYS A 90 -11.87 1.46 -29.00
C LYS A 90 -11.52 -0.03 -28.94
N HIS A 91 -11.19 -0.54 -27.76
CA HIS A 91 -10.78 -1.93 -27.52
C HIS A 91 -11.88 -2.75 -26.83
N LYS A 92 -12.96 -3.05 -27.57
CA LYS A 92 -14.14 -3.73 -27.01
C LYS A 92 -13.82 -5.14 -26.52
N GLU A 93 -12.83 -5.80 -27.11
CA GLU A 93 -12.32 -7.12 -26.74
C GLU A 93 -11.74 -7.19 -25.33
N LEU A 94 -11.31 -6.05 -24.77
CA LEU A 94 -10.81 -5.95 -23.40
C LEU A 94 -11.93 -5.79 -22.38
N ARG A 95 -13.15 -5.46 -22.82
CA ARG A 95 -14.29 -5.19 -21.93
C ARG A 95 -15.11 -6.46 -21.75
N ASN A 96 -14.97 -7.10 -20.59
CA ASN A 96 -15.71 -8.30 -20.25
C ASN A 96 -16.44 -8.11 -18.91
N GLY A 97 -17.77 -7.99 -18.94
CA GLY A 97 -18.60 -7.91 -17.73
C GLY A 97 -18.76 -6.51 -17.12
N PHE A 98 -18.36 -5.44 -17.82
CA PHE A 98 -18.52 -4.06 -17.35
C PHE A 98 -18.78 -3.06 -18.49
N GLY A 99 -19.39 -1.92 -18.16
CA GLY A 99 -19.54 -0.77 -19.06
C GLY A 99 -18.52 0.34 -18.78
N LEU A 100 -18.57 1.40 -19.59
CA LEU A 100 -17.76 2.61 -19.40
C LEU A 100 -18.68 3.80 -19.18
N LEU A 101 -18.36 4.68 -18.24
CA LEU A 101 -19.10 5.92 -18.04
C LEU A 101 -18.84 6.92 -19.19
N ASP A 102 -17.60 6.95 -19.69
CA ASP A 102 -17.16 7.84 -20.77
C ASP A 102 -16.33 7.09 -21.82
N ASN A 103 -16.31 7.59 -23.06
CA ASN A 103 -15.58 6.95 -24.17
C ASN A 103 -14.07 7.23 -24.16
N LYS A 104 -13.57 8.02 -23.21
CA LYS A 104 -12.15 8.34 -23.01
C LYS A 104 -11.50 7.51 -21.91
N VAL A 105 -12.23 6.63 -21.22
CA VAL A 105 -11.65 5.77 -20.18
C VAL A 105 -10.48 4.96 -20.75
N ARG A 106 -9.32 5.09 -20.10
CA ARG A 106 -8.09 4.40 -20.45
C ARG A 106 -7.62 3.52 -19.29
N LEU A 107 -7.16 2.32 -19.59
CA LEU A 107 -6.43 1.44 -18.65
C LEU A 107 -5.40 0.63 -19.43
N SER A 108 -4.38 0.12 -18.76
CA SER A 108 -3.53 -0.88 -19.38
C SER A 108 -4.33 -2.18 -19.62
N PRO A 109 -3.99 -2.96 -20.66
CA PRO A 109 -4.61 -4.28 -20.87
C PRO A 109 -4.47 -5.21 -19.66
N ASP A 110 -3.35 -5.13 -18.94
CA ASP A 110 -3.10 -5.93 -17.74
C ASP A 110 -4.03 -5.53 -16.58
N MET A 111 -4.17 -4.23 -16.29
CA MET A 111 -5.11 -3.74 -15.28
C MET A 111 -6.55 -4.12 -15.63
N THR A 112 -6.91 -4.01 -16.91
CA THR A 112 -8.24 -4.39 -17.40
C THR A 112 -8.51 -5.89 -17.19
N LYS A 113 -7.50 -6.74 -17.41
CA LYS A 113 -7.60 -8.19 -17.16
C LYS A 113 -7.76 -8.49 -15.66
N LYS A 114 -7.02 -7.81 -14.79
CA LYS A 114 -7.13 -7.92 -13.32
C LYS A 114 -8.54 -7.54 -12.84
N PHE A 115 -9.04 -6.39 -13.29
CA PHE A 115 -10.40 -5.95 -13.00
C PHE A 115 -11.45 -6.94 -13.52
N SER A 116 -11.32 -7.40 -14.78
CA SER A 116 -12.23 -8.38 -15.38
C SER A 116 -12.26 -9.70 -14.61
N SER A 117 -11.12 -10.15 -14.08
CA SER A 117 -11.04 -11.35 -13.25
C SER A 117 -11.79 -11.17 -11.93
N MET A 118 -11.69 -10.00 -11.31
CA MET A 118 -12.38 -9.70 -10.07
C MET A 118 -13.90 -9.69 -10.24
N ILE A 119 -14.42 -8.96 -11.23
CA ILE A 119 -15.87 -8.82 -11.39
C ILE A 119 -16.53 -10.07 -11.99
N LYS A 120 -15.76 -10.98 -12.59
CA LYS A 120 -16.28 -12.28 -13.04
C LYS A 120 -16.86 -13.07 -11.87
N ASP A 121 -16.17 -13.12 -10.74
CA ASP A 121 -16.63 -13.83 -9.54
C ASP A 121 -17.81 -13.09 -8.87
N ALA A 122 -17.90 -11.77 -9.01
CA ALA A 122 -19.09 -11.02 -8.58
C ALA A 122 -20.32 -11.40 -9.42
N ALA A 123 -20.14 -11.57 -10.74
CA ALA A 123 -21.21 -11.97 -11.64
C ALA A 123 -21.74 -13.38 -11.33
N GLU A 124 -20.91 -14.30 -10.82
CA GLU A 124 -21.34 -15.64 -10.40
C GLU A 124 -22.36 -15.61 -9.25
N VAL A 125 -22.38 -14.52 -8.46
CA VAL A 125 -23.38 -14.29 -7.40
C VAL A 125 -24.43 -13.24 -7.77
N GLY A 126 -24.54 -12.89 -9.06
CA GLY A 126 -25.57 -11.99 -9.60
C GLY A 126 -25.30 -10.50 -9.41
N ILE A 127 -24.03 -10.11 -9.25
CA ILE A 127 -23.60 -8.70 -9.16
C ILE A 127 -22.80 -8.37 -10.41
N ASP A 128 -23.42 -7.67 -11.37
CA ASP A 128 -22.87 -7.48 -12.72
C ASP A 128 -23.14 -6.09 -13.33
N HIS A 129 -23.58 -5.10 -12.54
CA HIS A 129 -23.88 -3.75 -13.01
C HIS A 129 -22.67 -2.79 -12.99
N PHE A 130 -21.46 -3.32 -13.09
CA PHE A 130 -20.22 -2.54 -13.00
C PHE A 130 -20.00 -1.57 -14.18
N LEU A 131 -19.46 -0.40 -13.85
CA LEU A 131 -18.92 0.59 -14.78
C LEU A 131 -17.50 0.95 -14.36
N ILE A 132 -16.64 1.28 -15.31
CA ILE A 132 -15.44 2.08 -15.02
C ILE A 132 -15.78 3.54 -15.31
N SER A 133 -15.70 4.39 -14.29
CA SER A 133 -15.93 5.83 -14.41
C SER A 133 -14.65 6.60 -14.73
N SER A 134 -13.50 6.13 -14.23
CA SER A 134 -12.20 6.73 -14.49
C SER A 134 -11.10 5.68 -14.42
N GLY A 135 -10.05 5.84 -15.23
CA GLY A 135 -8.88 4.96 -15.25
C GLY A 135 -7.62 5.82 -15.26
N TYR A 136 -6.66 5.52 -16.13
CA TYR A 136 -5.47 6.36 -16.32
C TYR A 136 -5.84 7.81 -16.65
N ARG A 137 -5.20 8.75 -15.94
CA ARG A 137 -5.28 10.20 -16.20
C ARG A 137 -3.88 10.78 -16.25
N ASN A 138 -3.55 11.49 -17.33
CA ASN A 138 -2.29 12.23 -17.41
C ASN A 138 -2.37 13.55 -16.63
N ASP A 139 -1.24 14.25 -16.55
CA ASP A 139 -1.13 15.45 -15.71
C ASP A 139 -2.00 16.62 -16.21
N GLU A 140 -2.16 16.75 -17.53
CA GLU A 140 -3.04 17.76 -18.13
C GLU A 140 -4.52 17.51 -17.79
N GLU A 141 -4.96 16.25 -17.86
CA GLU A 141 -6.32 15.86 -17.46
C GLU A 141 -6.54 16.04 -15.96
N GLN A 142 -5.55 15.67 -15.13
CA GLN A 142 -5.61 15.88 -13.69
C GLN A 142 -5.72 17.37 -13.36
N LYS A 143 -4.93 18.22 -14.03
CA LYS A 143 -5.00 19.68 -13.90
C LYS A 143 -6.37 20.22 -14.29
N ALA A 144 -6.92 19.79 -15.42
CA ALA A 144 -8.24 20.23 -15.84
C ALA A 144 -9.32 19.85 -14.82
N LEU A 145 -9.24 18.65 -14.23
CA LEU A 145 -10.16 18.24 -13.18
C LEU A 145 -10.00 19.07 -11.91
N TYR A 146 -8.76 19.30 -11.47
CA TYR A 146 -8.46 20.11 -10.29
C TYR A 146 -8.97 21.54 -10.45
N ASP A 147 -8.71 22.17 -11.60
CA ASP A 147 -9.19 23.52 -11.90
C ASP A 147 -10.74 23.59 -11.90
N GLN A 148 -11.41 22.49 -12.22
CA GLN A 148 -12.88 22.41 -12.28
C GLN A 148 -13.53 22.13 -10.91
N LEU A 149 -12.98 21.19 -10.12
CA LEU A 149 -13.61 20.68 -8.90
C LEU A 149 -13.00 21.22 -7.60
N GLY A 150 -11.76 21.72 -7.66
CA GLY A 150 -11.00 22.19 -6.49
C GLY A 150 -10.35 21.06 -5.68
N SER A 151 -9.54 21.46 -4.70
CA SER A 151 -8.75 20.57 -3.83
C SER A 151 -9.59 19.66 -2.95
N ASP A 152 -10.83 20.03 -2.66
CA ASP A 152 -11.72 19.23 -1.79
C ASP A 152 -12.15 17.92 -2.45
N VAL A 153 -12.00 17.79 -3.77
CA VAL A 153 -12.53 16.68 -4.58
C VAL A 153 -11.47 16.07 -5.51
N ALA A 154 -10.49 16.85 -5.95
CA ALA A 154 -9.46 16.38 -6.88
C ALA A 154 -8.07 16.59 -6.29
N ALA A 155 -7.25 15.53 -6.35
CA ALA A 155 -5.83 15.60 -6.00
C ALA A 155 -5.09 16.65 -6.85
N PHE A 156 -4.08 17.29 -6.27
CA PHE A 156 -3.21 18.22 -6.97
C PHE A 156 -2.56 17.55 -8.21
N PRO A 157 -2.34 18.25 -9.33
CA PRO A 157 -1.62 17.71 -10.48
C PRO A 157 -0.24 17.19 -10.07
N GLY A 158 0.14 16.02 -10.58
CA GLY A 158 1.33 15.29 -10.16
C GLY A 158 1.16 14.45 -8.88
N HIS A 159 0.01 14.46 -8.21
CA HIS A 159 -0.24 13.75 -6.94
C HIS A 159 -1.43 12.78 -7.00
N SER A 160 -1.88 12.42 -8.20
CA SER A 160 -3.00 11.50 -8.42
C SER A 160 -2.53 10.08 -8.72
N GLU A 161 -3.05 9.09 -8.00
CA GLU A 161 -2.75 7.67 -8.28
C GLU A 161 -3.22 7.21 -9.67
N HIS A 162 -4.17 7.91 -10.30
CA HIS A 162 -4.59 7.61 -11.67
C HIS A 162 -3.44 7.78 -12.67
N SER A 163 -2.48 8.67 -12.39
CA SER A 163 -1.30 8.87 -13.23
C SER A 163 -0.26 7.76 -13.11
N LEU A 164 -0.43 6.82 -12.17
CA LEU A 164 0.34 5.57 -12.13
C LEU A 164 -0.28 4.47 -13.01
N GLY A 165 -1.53 4.64 -13.48
CA GLY A 165 -2.27 3.56 -14.13
C GLY A 165 -2.65 2.40 -13.19
N LEU A 166 -2.46 2.57 -11.87
CA LEU A 166 -2.74 1.58 -10.84
C LEU A 166 -4.06 1.84 -10.09
N ALA A 167 -4.71 2.98 -10.33
CA ALA A 167 -6.00 3.33 -9.77
C ALA A 167 -7.10 3.33 -10.83
N LEU A 168 -8.31 2.98 -10.40
CA LEU A 168 -9.53 3.09 -11.19
C LEU A 168 -10.71 3.46 -10.30
N ASP A 169 -11.59 4.29 -10.85
CA ASP A 169 -12.87 4.57 -10.25
C ASP A 169 -13.91 3.62 -10.83
N ILE A 170 -14.56 2.87 -9.94
CA ILE A 170 -15.60 1.90 -10.28
C ILE A 170 -16.95 2.49 -9.91
N GLY A 171 -17.91 2.39 -10.83
CA GLY A 171 -19.30 2.79 -10.63
C GLY A 171 -20.25 1.61 -10.79
N SER A 172 -21.53 1.89 -10.54
CA SER A 172 -22.64 0.96 -10.74
C SER A 172 -23.75 1.64 -11.54
N THR A 173 -24.41 0.92 -12.44
CA THR A 173 -25.56 1.45 -13.18
C THR A 173 -26.84 1.54 -12.33
N ILE A 174 -26.86 0.97 -11.12
CA ILE A 174 -28.07 0.87 -10.29
C ILE A 174 -28.08 1.81 -9.09
N ALA A 175 -26.92 2.18 -8.54
CA ALA A 175 -26.82 3.10 -7.41
C ALA A 175 -25.40 3.70 -7.28
N GLN A 176 -25.24 4.68 -6.39
CA GLN A 176 -23.91 5.13 -5.95
C GLN A 176 -23.18 4.00 -5.21
N MET A 177 -21.86 3.92 -5.36
CA MET A 177 -21.05 2.81 -4.80
C MET A 177 -21.23 2.58 -3.30
N LYS A 178 -21.49 3.63 -2.51
CA LYS A 178 -21.74 3.50 -1.07
C LYS A 178 -22.98 2.66 -0.75
N ASP A 179 -23.97 2.63 -1.64
CA ASP A 179 -25.25 1.94 -1.45
C ASP A 179 -25.43 0.74 -2.41
N ALA A 180 -24.63 0.67 -3.48
CA ALA A 180 -24.75 -0.34 -4.52
C ALA A 180 -24.28 -1.73 -4.06
N PRO A 181 -24.93 -2.82 -4.51
CA PRO A 181 -24.43 -4.18 -4.37
C PRO A 181 -22.98 -4.35 -4.84
N GLU A 182 -22.61 -3.70 -5.94
CA GLU A 182 -21.25 -3.69 -6.50
C GLU A 182 -20.23 -3.15 -5.48
N GLY A 183 -20.52 -2.01 -4.85
CA GLY A 183 -19.61 -1.41 -3.89
C GLY A 183 -19.47 -2.22 -2.61
N LYS A 184 -20.58 -2.78 -2.11
CA LYS A 184 -20.53 -3.70 -0.97
C LYS A 184 -19.69 -4.94 -1.29
N TRP A 185 -19.92 -5.56 -2.45
CA TRP A 185 -19.20 -6.76 -2.84
C TRP A 185 -17.71 -6.46 -3.01
N LEU A 186 -17.34 -5.36 -3.65
CA LEU A 186 -15.94 -4.98 -3.83
C LEU A 186 -15.26 -4.71 -2.48
N LYS A 187 -15.89 -3.99 -1.55
CA LYS A 187 -15.34 -3.76 -0.20
C LYS A 187 -15.00 -5.08 0.51
N GLU A 188 -15.79 -6.13 0.30
CA GLU A 188 -15.60 -7.43 0.96
C GLU A 188 -14.65 -8.38 0.20
N ASN A 189 -14.40 -8.15 -1.10
CA ASN A 189 -13.77 -9.14 -1.98
C ASN A 189 -12.61 -8.63 -2.84
N SER A 190 -12.45 -7.32 -3.04
CA SER A 190 -11.46 -6.76 -3.97
C SER A 190 -10.02 -7.16 -3.61
N TRP A 191 -9.74 -7.29 -2.31
CA TRP A 191 -8.44 -7.68 -1.77
C TRP A 191 -7.99 -9.06 -2.23
N LYS A 192 -8.91 -9.95 -2.61
CA LYS A 192 -8.58 -11.28 -3.16
C LYS A 192 -7.88 -11.18 -4.53
N TYR A 193 -7.99 -10.03 -5.18
CA TYR A 193 -7.52 -9.78 -6.55
C TYR A 193 -6.38 -8.77 -6.63
N GLY A 194 -5.83 -8.34 -5.50
CA GLY A 194 -4.78 -7.32 -5.49
C GLY A 194 -5.29 -5.88 -5.33
N PHE A 195 -6.61 -5.66 -5.18
CA PHE A 195 -7.20 -4.32 -5.09
C PHE A 195 -7.61 -3.97 -3.66
N ILE A 196 -7.39 -2.71 -3.28
CA ILE A 196 -7.88 -2.14 -2.01
C ILE A 196 -8.87 -1.02 -2.29
N VAL A 197 -9.81 -0.81 -1.37
CA VAL A 197 -10.50 0.48 -1.24
C VAL A 197 -9.45 1.46 -0.71
N ARG A 198 -9.03 2.44 -1.52
CA ARG A 198 -7.85 3.26 -1.21
C ARG A 198 -8.10 4.25 -0.06
N TYR A 199 -9.31 4.81 -0.03
CA TYR A 199 -9.73 5.84 0.93
C TYR A 199 -10.98 5.38 1.70
N PRO A 200 -10.83 4.46 2.68
CA PRO A 200 -11.94 3.99 3.47
C PRO A 200 -12.33 5.01 4.55
N GLU A 201 -13.61 4.99 4.94
CA GLU A 201 -14.22 5.94 5.89
C GLU A 201 -13.52 6.04 7.24
N ASP A 202 -12.95 4.94 7.73
CA ASP A 202 -12.27 4.86 9.03
C ASP A 202 -10.78 5.25 8.99
N LYS A 203 -10.28 5.73 7.83
CA LYS A 203 -8.86 6.07 7.64
C LYS A 203 -8.62 7.49 7.09
N THR A 204 -9.62 8.37 7.14
CA THR A 204 -9.49 9.74 6.62
C THR A 204 -8.38 10.54 7.30
N GLU A 205 -8.13 10.30 8.61
CA GLU A 205 -7.03 10.95 9.35
C GLU A 205 -5.63 10.47 8.91
N VAL A 206 -5.55 9.29 8.28
CA VAL A 206 -4.31 8.69 7.80
C VAL A 206 -4.05 9.08 6.35
N THR A 207 -5.08 9.03 5.51
CA THR A 207 -4.96 9.29 4.07
C THR A 207 -5.06 10.77 3.71
N ASP A 208 -5.61 11.59 4.60
CA ASP A 208 -5.97 13.01 4.35
C ASP A 208 -6.93 13.19 3.16
N VAL A 209 -7.72 12.14 2.87
CA VAL A 209 -8.70 12.11 1.80
C VAL A 209 -10.01 11.58 2.38
N MET A 210 -11.13 12.20 2.00
CA MET A 210 -12.45 11.76 2.43
C MET A 210 -12.79 10.35 1.93
N ASN A 211 -13.83 9.73 2.49
CA ASN A 211 -14.26 8.40 2.07
C ASN A 211 -14.63 8.36 0.56
N GLU A 212 -13.93 7.53 -0.20
CA GLU A 212 -14.17 7.32 -1.64
C GLU A 212 -14.45 5.83 -1.93
N PRO A 213 -15.70 5.35 -1.75
CA PRO A 213 -16.05 3.96 -1.98
C PRO A 213 -15.96 3.50 -3.45
N TRP A 214 -15.67 4.41 -4.37
CA TRP A 214 -15.47 4.15 -5.80
C TRP A 214 -14.00 4.02 -6.20
N HIS A 215 -13.04 4.55 -5.42
CA HIS A 215 -11.62 4.61 -5.81
C HIS A 215 -10.89 3.36 -5.33
N PHE A 216 -10.48 2.53 -6.29
CA PHE A 216 -9.73 1.31 -6.03
C PHE A 216 -8.29 1.43 -6.52
N ARG A 217 -7.36 0.98 -5.68
CA ARG A 217 -5.92 0.94 -5.98
C ARG A 217 -5.47 -0.51 -6.08
N TYR A 218 -4.76 -0.85 -7.16
CA TYR A 218 -4.06 -2.12 -7.27
C TYR A 218 -2.71 -2.04 -6.53
N VAL A 219 -2.52 -2.95 -5.60
CA VAL A 219 -1.27 -3.16 -4.84
C VAL A 219 -0.73 -4.59 -5.01
N GLY A 220 -1.52 -5.49 -5.59
CA GLY A 220 -1.14 -6.89 -5.80
C GLY A 220 -1.34 -7.79 -4.58
N LEU A 221 -1.07 -9.09 -4.78
CA LEU A 221 -1.04 -10.10 -3.74
C LEU A 221 0.42 -10.35 -3.30
N PRO A 222 0.67 -10.60 -2.01
CA PRO A 222 -0.31 -10.78 -0.93
C PRO A 222 -0.72 -9.45 -0.26
N HIS A 223 -0.21 -8.32 -0.75
CA HIS A 223 -0.27 -7.01 -0.09
C HIS A 223 -1.67 -6.60 0.31
N SER A 224 -2.60 -6.60 -0.65
CA SER A 224 -4.02 -6.32 -0.40
C SER A 224 -4.67 -7.25 0.64
N ALA A 225 -4.29 -8.54 0.68
CA ALA A 225 -4.78 -9.48 1.68
C ALA A 225 -4.26 -9.16 3.09
N VAL A 226 -2.97 -8.81 3.21
CA VAL A 226 -2.37 -8.39 4.49
C VAL A 226 -3.03 -7.10 4.99
N MET A 227 -3.27 -6.14 4.09
CA MET A 227 -3.96 -4.89 4.41
C MET A 227 -5.39 -5.15 4.91
N GLN A 228 -6.13 -6.03 4.23
CA GLN A 228 -7.47 -6.43 4.62
C GLN A 228 -7.49 -7.09 6.01
N GLU A 229 -6.59 -8.04 6.27
CA GLU A 229 -6.52 -8.79 7.52
C GLU A 229 -6.18 -7.90 8.73
N ASN A 230 -5.33 -6.90 8.52
CA ASN A 230 -4.84 -6.02 9.57
C ASN A 230 -5.58 -4.67 9.64
N HIS A 231 -6.60 -4.47 8.79
CA HIS A 231 -7.36 -3.21 8.69
C HIS A 231 -6.45 -1.98 8.49
N LEU A 232 -5.52 -2.08 7.54
CA LEU A 232 -4.52 -1.04 7.26
C LEU A 232 -4.89 -0.23 6.02
N ALA A 233 -4.76 1.09 6.12
CA ALA A 233 -4.61 1.97 4.96
C ALA A 233 -3.26 1.71 4.27
N PHE A 234 -3.08 2.24 3.06
CA PHE A 234 -1.87 1.97 2.30
C PHE A 234 -0.61 2.58 2.95
N GLU A 235 -0.75 3.78 3.51
CA GLU A 235 0.28 4.47 4.30
C GLU A 235 0.73 3.61 5.50
N GLU A 236 -0.22 3.14 6.30
CA GLU A 236 0.07 2.29 7.47
C GLU A 236 0.71 0.96 7.05
N TYR A 237 0.31 0.40 5.91
CA TYR A 237 0.86 -0.85 5.42
C TYR A 237 2.34 -0.75 5.06
N LEU A 238 2.76 0.37 4.45
CA LEU A 238 4.17 0.57 4.13
C LEU A 238 5.02 0.75 5.39
N GLU A 239 4.52 1.48 6.39
CA GLU A 239 5.20 1.56 7.70
C GLU A 239 5.22 0.22 8.42
N TYR A 240 4.14 -0.56 8.36
CA TYR A 240 4.09 -1.93 8.88
C TYR A 240 5.18 -2.83 8.26
N LEU A 241 5.39 -2.78 6.95
CA LEU A 241 6.48 -3.51 6.29
C LEU A 241 7.85 -3.02 6.74
N LYS A 242 8.03 -1.69 6.85
CA LYS A 242 9.29 -1.08 7.29
C LYS A 242 9.66 -1.48 8.71
N GLU A 243 8.70 -1.58 9.62
CA GLU A 243 8.92 -2.01 11.00
C GLU A 243 9.24 -3.51 11.09
N ARG A 244 8.47 -4.33 10.37
CA ARG A 244 8.59 -5.79 10.43
C ARG A 244 9.81 -6.33 9.69
N LYS A 245 10.29 -5.64 8.66
CA LYS A 245 11.35 -6.03 7.71
C LYS A 245 11.04 -7.27 6.87
N SER A 246 10.35 -8.26 7.43
CA SER A 246 9.77 -9.36 6.66
C SER A 246 8.47 -9.85 7.27
N ILE A 247 7.58 -10.34 6.42
CA ILE A 247 6.32 -10.99 6.81
C ILE A 247 6.09 -12.22 5.93
N THR A 248 5.29 -13.16 6.44
CA THR A 248 4.75 -14.28 5.65
C THR A 248 3.24 -14.14 5.58
N ALA A 249 2.67 -14.36 4.41
CA ALA A 249 1.23 -14.31 4.18
C ALA A 249 0.80 -15.52 3.34
N ILE A 250 -0.39 -16.05 3.65
CA ILE A 250 -0.98 -17.17 2.92
C ILE A 250 -2.25 -16.68 2.25
N VAL A 251 -2.32 -16.78 0.93
CA VAL A 251 -3.51 -16.42 0.14
C VAL A 251 -3.95 -17.64 -0.66
N GLY A 252 -5.09 -18.20 -0.30
CA GLY A 252 -5.55 -19.47 -0.85
C GLY A 252 -4.58 -20.60 -0.50
N LYS A 253 -3.92 -21.19 -1.52
CA LYS A 253 -2.90 -22.24 -1.35
C LYS A 253 -1.47 -21.71 -1.48
N SER A 254 -1.31 -20.43 -1.81
CA SER A 254 -0.03 -19.81 -2.09
C SER A 254 0.58 -19.22 -0.82
N THR A 255 1.86 -19.49 -0.59
CA THR A 255 2.63 -18.86 0.48
C THR A 255 3.54 -17.78 -0.09
N TYR A 256 3.43 -16.58 0.48
CA TYR A 256 4.25 -15.43 0.13
C TYR A 256 5.15 -15.04 1.29
N VAL A 257 6.36 -14.62 0.97
CA VAL A 257 7.23 -13.93 1.92
C VAL A 257 7.57 -12.57 1.34
N VAL A 258 7.30 -11.52 2.11
CA VAL A 258 7.51 -10.14 1.72
C VAL A 258 8.64 -9.58 2.57
N TYR A 259 9.60 -8.91 1.94
CA TYR A 259 10.73 -8.27 2.59
C TYR A 259 10.76 -6.79 2.25
N TYR A 260 11.16 -5.94 3.21
CA TYR A 260 11.50 -4.54 2.97
C TYR A 260 13.00 -4.34 3.10
N PHE A 261 13.59 -3.66 2.12
CA PHE A 261 14.99 -3.26 2.11
C PHE A 261 15.11 -1.75 1.92
N PRO A 262 15.82 -1.02 2.81
CA PRO A 262 16.17 0.37 2.53
C PRO A 262 17.16 0.40 1.35
N VAL A 263 16.93 1.29 0.38
CA VAL A 263 17.76 1.40 -0.82
C VAL A 263 17.94 2.88 -1.15
N SER A 264 19.20 3.32 -1.25
CA SER A 264 19.56 4.71 -1.60
C SER A 264 20.55 4.81 -2.76
N SER A 265 21.08 3.69 -3.22
CA SER A 265 22.05 3.57 -4.31
C SER A 265 21.94 2.18 -4.92
N ASN A 266 22.55 1.99 -6.09
CA ASN A 266 22.67 0.67 -6.70
C ASN A 266 23.24 -0.32 -5.68
N THR A 267 22.59 -1.47 -5.55
CA THR A 267 22.93 -2.46 -4.54
C THR A 267 22.45 -3.84 -4.96
N THR A 268 23.00 -4.85 -4.30
CA THR A 268 22.63 -6.24 -4.46
C THR A 268 21.89 -6.69 -3.20
N LEU A 269 20.64 -7.12 -3.36
CA LEU A 269 19.83 -7.64 -2.26
C LEU A 269 20.00 -9.15 -2.13
N HIS A 270 20.14 -9.57 -0.88
CA HIS A 270 20.28 -10.94 -0.44
C HIS A 270 18.99 -11.38 0.25
N VAL A 271 18.16 -12.16 -0.45
CA VAL A 271 16.82 -12.53 -0.01
C VAL A 271 16.81 -14.00 0.42
N PRO A 272 16.63 -14.31 1.73
CA PRO A 272 16.85 -15.65 2.30
C PRO A 272 15.69 -16.62 2.02
N THR A 273 15.23 -16.67 0.78
CA THR A 273 14.24 -17.63 0.29
C THR A 273 14.32 -17.72 -1.23
N ILE A 274 13.93 -18.88 -1.78
CA ILE A 274 13.75 -19.09 -3.23
C ILE A 274 12.27 -18.97 -3.62
N GLY A 275 12.03 -18.70 -4.90
CA GLY A 275 10.69 -18.59 -5.49
C GLY A 275 10.66 -17.60 -6.65
N SER A 276 9.52 -17.49 -7.33
CA SER A 276 9.30 -16.36 -8.25
C SER A 276 9.06 -15.09 -7.43
N TYR A 277 9.60 -13.96 -7.88
CA TYR A 277 9.52 -12.72 -7.12
C TYR A 277 9.08 -11.52 -7.96
N GLU A 278 8.57 -10.51 -7.25
CA GLU A 278 8.34 -9.16 -7.76
C GLU A 278 9.10 -8.17 -6.87
N VAL A 279 9.54 -7.05 -7.45
CA VAL A 279 10.17 -5.94 -6.72
C VAL A 279 9.35 -4.68 -6.97
N SER A 280 9.04 -3.96 -5.90
CA SER A 280 8.41 -2.65 -6.00
C SER A 280 9.08 -1.67 -5.06
N GLY A 281 9.37 -0.47 -5.53
CA GLY A 281 9.65 0.65 -4.66
C GLY A 281 8.42 1.05 -3.83
N ASN A 282 8.66 1.79 -2.76
CA ASN A 282 7.62 2.44 -1.95
C ASN A 282 7.45 3.94 -2.25
N ASN A 283 8.16 4.44 -3.27
CA ASN A 283 8.24 5.86 -3.66
C ASN A 283 8.93 6.78 -2.63
N THR A 284 9.67 6.24 -1.66
CA THR A 284 10.34 7.05 -0.63
C THR A 284 11.78 6.62 -0.38
N ASP A 285 11.99 5.45 0.24
CA ASP A 285 13.25 5.12 0.90
C ASP A 285 13.72 3.67 0.70
N GLY A 286 12.95 2.86 -0.03
CA GLY A 286 13.29 1.45 -0.19
C GLY A 286 12.44 0.68 -1.17
N VAL A 287 12.70 -0.61 -1.19
CA VAL A 287 12.02 -1.59 -2.05
C VAL A 287 11.42 -2.71 -1.22
N ILE A 288 10.30 -3.22 -1.72
CA ILE A 288 9.60 -4.38 -1.23
C ILE A 288 9.85 -5.51 -2.22
N VAL A 289 10.38 -6.62 -1.73
CA VAL A 289 10.55 -7.86 -2.50
C VAL A 289 9.50 -8.86 -2.05
N THR A 290 8.67 -9.31 -2.99
CA THR A 290 7.59 -10.26 -2.75
C THR A 290 7.91 -11.58 -3.40
N VAL A 291 8.16 -12.62 -2.62
CA VAL A 291 8.53 -13.95 -3.11
C VAL A 291 7.35 -14.91 -2.92
N LEU A 292 6.94 -15.57 -4.01
CA LEU A 292 5.98 -16.67 -4.02
C LEU A 292 6.74 -18.01 -3.94
N LYS A 293 6.51 -18.78 -2.88
CA LYS A 293 7.30 -19.97 -2.54
C LYS A 293 6.88 -21.29 -3.19
N SER A 294 5.85 -21.28 -4.05
CA SER A 294 5.06 -22.44 -4.53
C SER A 294 4.08 -23.03 -3.51
#